data_AF-A0A0V1D4M7-F1
#
_entry.id   AF-A0A0V1D4M7-F1
#
_cell.length_a   1.000
_cell.length_b   1.000
_cell.length_c   1.000
_cell.angle_alpha   90.00
_cell.angle_beta   90.00
_cell.angle_gamma   90.00
#
_symmetry.space_group_name_H-M   'P 1'
#
loop_
_entity.id
_entity.type
_entity.pdbx_description
1 polymer ?
#
loop_
_entity_poly.entity_id
_entity_poly.type
_entity_poly.pdbx_seq_one_letter_code
_entity_poly.pdbx_strand_id
1 'polypeptide(L)'
;LLEALFKILKAFKVRFLKCWQSCKWPSLLNSFRVISSQFNSILQLLRSDRASHFKNYVFLPIKLSVEVDADLEAATENRLHAWTHAVVPDYLRTKPDPQVEQKDQQISNQVQQRICNPESLQKQITAFNRCLNCILDSLNASIRDSEMDGRKTSKTSDGEDTALLVAAILKGQNVKPAYSATPASSRGSSGDSGHSKASKAQVRIATTHHPVPYNR
;
A
#
# COMPACT_ATOMS: atom_id res chain seq x y z
N LEU A 1 13.08 22.56 1.18
CA LEU A 1 12.37 21.39 1.77
C LEU A 1 12.33 21.45 3.29
N LEU A 2 13.46 21.49 3.99
CA LEU A 2 13.52 21.65 5.45
C LEU A 2 12.76 22.89 5.96
N GLU A 3 12.98 24.06 5.35
CA GLU A 3 12.21 25.27 5.71
C GLU A 3 10.69 25.10 5.53
N ALA A 4 10.28 24.44 4.45
CA ALA A 4 8.87 24.22 4.17
C ALA A 4 8.25 23.31 5.25
N LEU A 5 8.96 22.27 5.68
CA LEU A 5 8.54 21.42 6.79
C LEU A 5 8.46 22.21 8.11
N PHE A 6 9.45 23.04 8.43
CA PHE A 6 9.40 23.89 9.63
C PHE A 6 8.22 24.86 9.61
N LYS A 7 7.96 25.52 8.47
CA LYS A 7 6.80 26.40 8.28
C LYS A 7 5.48 25.64 8.48
N ILE A 8 5.36 24.44 7.92
CA ILE A 8 4.17 23.58 8.04
C ILE A 8 4.00 23.09 9.49
N LEU A 9 5.07 22.67 10.18
CA LEU A 9 5.02 22.25 11.58
C LEU A 9 4.67 23.40 12.51
N LYS A 10 5.21 24.60 12.29
CA LYS A 10 4.81 25.82 13.02
C LYS A 10 3.33 26.12 12.81
N ALA A 11 2.88 26.15 11.56
CA ALA A 11 1.47 26.38 11.22
C ALA A 11 0.56 25.31 11.84
N PHE A 12 0.98 24.05 11.83
CA PHE A 12 0.27 22.95 12.47
C PHE A 12 0.20 23.14 13.98
N LYS A 13 1.31 23.44 14.65
CA LYS A 13 1.35 23.68 16.10
C LYS A 13 0.41 24.81 16.51
N VAL A 14 0.44 25.94 15.79
CA VAL A 14 -0.45 27.09 16.05
C VAL A 14 -1.92 26.71 15.85
N ARG A 15 -2.23 26.04 14.74
CA ARG A 15 -3.61 25.61 14.42
C ARG A 15 -4.11 24.57 15.43
N PHE A 16 -3.24 23.67 15.85
CA PHE A 16 -3.52 22.64 16.83
C PHE A 16 -3.79 23.23 18.21
N LEU A 17 -2.93 24.13 18.69
CA LEU A 17 -3.17 24.85 19.96
C LEU A 17 -4.48 25.64 19.92
N LYS A 18 -4.76 26.32 18.81
CA LYS A 18 -5.97 27.14 18.65
C LYS A 18 -7.25 26.31 18.60
N CYS A 19 -7.20 25.13 17.99
CA CYS A 19 -8.39 24.34 17.70
C CYS A 19 -8.49 23.05 18.53
N TRP A 20 -7.59 22.79 19.49
CA TRP A 20 -7.56 21.54 20.25
C TRP A 20 -8.92 21.13 20.85
N GLN A 21 -9.74 22.09 21.28
CA GLN A 21 -11.08 21.84 21.85
C GLN A 21 -12.23 21.87 20.81
N SER A 22 -12.00 22.34 19.58
CA SER A 22 -13.06 22.53 18.55
C SER A 22 -12.66 21.95 17.18
N CYS A 23 -11.68 21.06 17.14
CA CYS A 23 -11.04 20.62 15.91
C CYS A 23 -11.97 19.67 15.13
N LYS A 24 -12.38 20.07 13.92
CA LYS A 24 -13.02 19.17 12.96
C LYS A 24 -11.98 18.14 12.49
N TRP A 25 -12.18 16.87 12.86
CA TRP A 25 -11.30 15.73 12.54
C TRP A 25 -10.79 15.69 11.08
N PRO A 26 -11.62 15.95 10.04
CA PRO A 26 -11.14 15.94 8.66
C PRO A 26 -10.06 17.00 8.38
N SER A 27 -10.15 18.18 9.00
CA SER A 27 -9.16 19.24 8.84
C SER A 27 -7.83 18.91 9.51
N LEU A 28 -7.88 18.20 10.65
CA LEU A 28 -6.69 17.74 11.36
C LEU A 28 -5.98 16.66 10.52
N LEU A 29 -6.75 15.68 10.02
CA LEU A 29 -6.23 14.63 9.14
C LEU A 29 -5.58 15.19 7.88
N ASN A 30 -6.21 16.19 7.24
CA ASN A 30 -5.61 16.83 6.07
C ASN A 30 -4.27 17.50 6.41
N SER A 31 -4.18 18.18 7.55
CA SER A 31 -2.93 18.81 7.99
C SER A 31 -1.85 17.75 8.31
N PHE A 32 -2.22 16.65 8.96
CA PHE A 32 -1.33 15.52 9.21
C PHE A 32 -0.85 14.86 7.92
N ARG A 33 -1.74 14.67 6.93
CA ARG A 33 -1.40 14.13 5.61
C ARG A 33 -0.35 14.98 4.91
N VAL A 34 -0.50 16.31 4.94
CA VAL A 34 0.49 17.23 4.35
C VAL A 34 1.85 17.10 5.05
N ILE A 35 1.87 17.07 6.39
CA ILE A 35 3.11 16.88 7.15
C ILE A 35 3.77 15.54 6.79
N SER A 36 3.00 14.46 6.79
CA SER A 36 3.48 13.11 6.47
C SER A 36 4.09 13.05 5.06
N SER A 37 3.44 13.68 4.07
CA SER A 37 3.95 13.75 2.70
C SER A 37 5.28 14.52 2.60
N GLN A 38 5.38 15.67 3.26
CA GLN A 38 6.61 16.47 3.28
C GLN A 38 7.74 15.76 4.01
N PHE A 39 7.43 15.11 5.13
CA PHE A 39 8.39 14.31 5.89
C PHE A 39 8.92 13.13 5.07
N ASN A 40 8.04 12.40 4.38
CA ASN A 40 8.45 11.31 3.48
C ASN A 40 9.35 11.81 2.33
N SER A 41 9.05 12.99 1.78
CA SER A 41 9.89 13.59 0.73
C SER A 41 11.31 13.90 1.23
N ILE A 42 11.43 14.42 2.45
CA ILE A 42 12.75 14.64 3.10
C ILE A 42 13.45 13.31 3.36
N LEU A 43 12.74 12.32 3.89
CA LEU A 43 13.32 11.00 4.13
C LEU A 43 13.85 10.36 2.84
N GLN A 44 13.11 10.50 1.73
CA GLN A 44 13.55 10.00 0.42
C GLN A 44 14.79 10.75 -0.08
N LEU A 45 14.84 12.07 0.12
CA LEU A 45 16.03 12.85 -0.21
C LEU A 45 17.25 12.42 0.62
N LEU A 46 17.09 12.21 1.93
CA LEU A 46 18.15 11.77 2.83
C LEU A 46 18.63 10.33 2.55
N ARG A 47 17.74 9.47 2.02
CA ARG A 47 18.10 8.13 1.56
C ARG A 47 18.78 8.11 0.19
N SER A 48 18.56 9.13 -0.64
CA SER A 48 19.16 9.22 -1.97
C SER A 48 20.68 9.42 -1.89
N ASP A 49 21.41 9.00 -2.93
CA ASP A 49 22.88 9.16 -3.00
C ASP A 49 23.34 10.61 -2.97
N ARG A 50 22.46 11.57 -3.34
CA ARG A 50 22.74 13.00 -3.22
C ARG A 50 23.03 13.43 -1.77
N ALA A 51 22.47 12.72 -0.80
CA ALA A 51 22.67 12.95 0.62
C ALA A 51 23.80 12.10 1.23
N SER A 52 24.50 11.28 0.43
CA SER A 52 25.61 10.43 0.89
C SER A 52 26.73 11.24 1.57
N HIS A 53 27.01 12.44 1.05
CA HIS A 53 27.98 13.38 1.64
C HIS A 53 27.69 13.69 3.12
N PHE A 54 26.43 13.87 3.51
CA PHE A 54 26.07 14.17 4.91
C PHE A 54 26.37 13.02 5.88
N LYS A 55 26.49 11.78 5.38
CA LYS A 55 26.83 10.61 6.21
C LYS A 55 28.32 10.53 6.51
N ASN A 56 29.15 11.14 5.66
CA ASN A 56 30.61 11.05 5.75
C ASN A 56 31.25 12.29 6.41
N TYR A 57 30.49 13.37 6.61
CA TYR A 57 30.97 14.57 7.29
C TYR A 57 30.47 14.66 8.72
N VAL A 58 31.35 15.10 9.61
CA VAL A 58 31.02 15.45 10.99
C VAL A 58 31.03 16.96 11.11
N PHE A 59 29.97 17.54 11.67
CA PHE A 59 29.92 18.96 11.98
C PHE A 59 30.63 19.23 13.31
N LEU A 60 31.65 20.09 13.27
CA LEU A 60 32.36 20.57 14.45
C LEU A 60 32.29 22.10 14.48
N PRO A 61 31.82 22.72 15.57
CA PRO A 61 31.94 24.15 15.77
C PRO A 61 33.42 24.56 15.79
N ILE A 62 33.83 25.43 14.88
CA ILE A 62 35.21 25.93 14.79
C ILE A 62 35.44 27.09 15.77
N LYS A 63 34.43 27.96 15.92
CA LYS A 63 34.47 29.12 16.83
C LYS A 63 33.14 29.21 17.56
N LEU A 64 33.21 29.45 18.86
CA LEU A 64 32.06 29.76 19.70
C LEU A 64 32.14 31.24 20.07
N SER A 65 31.00 31.93 20.00
CA SER A 65 30.90 33.36 20.28
C SER A 65 29.77 33.60 21.26
N VAL A 66 30.02 34.51 22.20
CA VAL A 66 29.01 35.01 23.15
C VAL A 66 28.37 36.29 22.64
N GLU A 67 28.97 36.91 21.61
CA GLU A 67 28.40 38.08 20.97
C GLU A 67 27.16 37.72 20.16
N VAL A 68 26.16 38.62 20.20
CA VAL A 68 24.93 38.47 19.44
C VAL A 68 25.24 38.57 17.96
N ASP A 69 24.83 37.54 17.23
CA ASP A 69 24.95 37.47 15.78
C ASP A 69 23.59 37.80 15.15
N ALA A 70 23.49 38.99 14.55
CA ALA A 70 22.25 39.49 13.96
C ALA A 70 21.78 38.63 12.76
N ASP A 71 22.71 38.04 12.01
CA ASP A 71 22.37 37.17 10.88
C ASP A 71 21.82 35.84 11.39
N LEU A 72 22.41 35.29 12.45
CA LEU A 72 21.92 34.09 13.13
C LEU A 72 20.55 34.30 13.76
N GLU A 73 20.35 35.44 14.41
CA GLU A 73 19.10 35.81 15.05
C GLU A 73 17.98 35.95 14.00
N ALA A 74 18.25 36.64 12.89
CA ALA A 74 17.33 36.76 11.77
C ALA A 74 17.00 35.39 11.14
N ALA A 75 18.01 34.56 10.87
CA ALA A 75 17.83 33.25 10.24
C ALA A 75 17.07 32.25 11.14
N THR A 76 17.19 32.38 12.46
CA THR A 76 16.52 31.48 13.41
C THR A 76 15.18 32.00 13.91
N GLU A 77 14.73 33.17 13.43
CA GLU A 77 13.53 33.87 13.89
C GLU A 77 13.61 34.17 15.40
N ASN A 78 14.71 34.78 15.86
CA ASN A 78 14.98 35.15 17.26
C ASN A 78 14.99 33.96 18.25
N ARG A 79 15.23 32.74 17.76
CA ARG A 79 15.34 31.55 18.64
C ARG A 79 16.75 31.37 19.21
N LEU A 80 17.75 31.93 18.53
CA LEU A 80 19.15 31.72 18.84
C LEU A 80 19.91 33.02 18.57
N HIS A 81 20.38 33.66 19.64
CA HIS A 81 21.08 34.94 19.56
C HIS A 81 22.59 34.78 19.34
N ALA A 82 23.17 33.68 19.83
CA ALA A 82 24.61 33.42 19.75
C ALA A 82 24.93 31.92 19.84
N TRP A 83 26.04 31.50 19.22
CA TRP A 83 26.52 30.12 19.27
C TRP A 83 27.50 29.92 20.45
N THR A 84 26.92 29.68 21.63
CA THR A 84 27.66 29.57 22.90
C THR A 84 27.88 28.13 23.35
N HIS A 85 28.81 27.93 24.28
CA HIS A 85 29.06 26.63 24.92
C HIS A 85 27.83 26.01 25.60
N ALA A 86 26.86 26.83 26.00
CA ALA A 86 25.64 26.35 26.65
C ALA A 86 24.64 25.73 25.65
N VAL A 87 24.55 26.27 24.43
CA VAL A 87 23.53 25.87 23.46
C VAL A 87 24.01 24.82 22.46
N VAL A 88 25.31 24.82 22.16
CA VAL A 88 25.91 23.91 21.17
C VAL A 88 25.62 22.43 21.44
N PRO A 89 25.74 21.92 22.69
CA PRO A 89 25.46 20.51 22.97
C PRO A 89 24.03 20.10 22.61
N ASP A 90 23.07 20.99 22.82
CA ASP A 90 21.65 20.73 22.57
C ASP A 90 21.34 20.74 21.07
N TYR A 91 21.87 21.71 20.33
CA TYR A 91 21.60 21.83 18.89
C TYR A 91 22.40 20.86 18.02
N LEU A 92 23.56 20.37 18.49
CA LEU A 92 24.35 19.33 17.81
C LEU A 92 24.11 17.94 18.37
N ARG A 93 23.12 17.76 19.24
CA ARG A 93 22.78 16.46 19.82
C ARG A 93 22.40 15.48 18.72
N THR A 94 23.18 14.42 18.57
CA THR A 94 22.88 13.29 17.69
C THR A 94 22.24 12.11 18.43
N LYS A 95 22.28 12.13 19.76
CA LYS A 95 21.69 11.08 20.59
C LYS A 95 20.16 11.16 20.55
N PRO A 96 19.46 10.10 20.13
CA PRO A 96 17.99 10.08 20.09
C PRO A 96 17.38 10.19 21.50
N ASP A 97 16.08 10.46 21.55
CA ASP A 97 15.35 10.52 22.81
C ASP A 97 15.38 9.16 23.54
N PRO A 98 15.42 9.15 24.89
CA PRO A 98 15.52 7.91 25.67
C PRO A 98 14.39 6.90 25.35
N GLN A 99 13.18 7.40 25.06
CA GLN A 99 12.04 6.56 24.70
C GLN A 99 12.16 5.91 23.32
N VAL A 100 12.93 6.50 22.41
CA VAL A 100 13.22 5.94 21.09
C VAL A 100 14.35 4.92 21.23
N GLU A 101 15.41 5.27 21.95
CA GLU A 101 16.53 4.38 22.26
C GLU A 101 16.05 3.07 22.91
N GLN A 102 15.16 3.15 23.89
CA GLN A 102 14.59 1.97 24.53
C GLN A 102 13.79 1.10 23.57
N LYS A 103 13.00 1.71 22.66
CA LYS A 103 12.24 0.95 21.65
C LYS A 103 13.16 0.27 20.65
N ASP A 104 14.21 0.96 20.20
CA ASP A 104 15.21 0.39 19.30
C ASP A 104 15.94 -0.79 19.96
N GLN A 105 16.31 -0.66 21.23
CA GLN A 105 16.89 -1.77 22.00
C GLN A 105 15.92 -2.95 22.15
N GLN A 106 14.64 -2.68 22.43
CA GLN A 106 13.61 -3.73 22.50
C GLN A 106 13.48 -4.48 21.17
N ILE A 107 13.40 -3.75 20.05
CA ILE A 107 13.32 -4.34 18.71
C ILE A 107 14.58 -5.12 18.39
N SER A 108 15.76 -4.55 18.65
CA SER A 108 17.04 -5.23 18.44
C SER A 108 17.14 -6.54 19.23
N ASN A 109 16.70 -6.54 20.49
CA ASN A 109 16.68 -7.74 21.33
C ASN A 109 15.69 -8.79 20.80
N GLN A 110 14.49 -8.37 20.39
CA GLN A 110 13.51 -9.27 19.77
C GLN A 110 14.06 -9.89 18.48
N VAL A 111 14.71 -9.09 17.64
CA VAL A 111 15.34 -9.57 16.40
C VAL A 111 16.44 -10.58 16.74
N GLN A 112 17.33 -10.28 17.68
CA GLN A 112 18.41 -11.18 18.09
C GLN A 112 17.90 -12.51 18.63
N GLN A 113 16.79 -12.50 19.38
CA GLN A 113 16.15 -13.72 19.91
C GLN A 113 15.48 -14.57 18.83
N ARG A 114 15.08 -13.97 17.70
CA ARG A 114 14.34 -14.64 16.61
C ARG A 114 15.22 -15.08 15.46
N ILE A 115 16.42 -14.50 15.30
CA ILE A 115 17.37 -14.90 14.26
C ILE A 115 18.03 -16.23 14.67
N CYS A 116 17.60 -17.32 14.05
CA CYS A 116 18.23 -18.64 14.20
C CYS A 116 19.29 -18.92 13.11
N ASN A 117 19.11 -18.34 11.90
CA ASN A 117 20.09 -18.38 10.80
C ASN A 117 19.89 -17.16 9.86
N PRO A 118 20.91 -16.30 9.64
CA PRO A 118 20.79 -15.10 8.79
C PRO A 118 20.58 -15.42 7.31
N GLU A 119 21.14 -16.52 6.78
CA GLU A 119 21.02 -16.87 5.35
C GLU A 119 19.60 -17.31 5.00
N SER A 120 19.00 -18.13 5.85
CA SER A 120 17.60 -18.57 5.70
C SER A 120 16.62 -17.40 5.81
N LEU A 121 16.89 -16.45 6.71
CA LEU A 121 16.09 -15.24 6.86
C LEU A 121 16.14 -14.37 5.60
N GLN A 122 17.31 -14.19 5.00
CA GLN A 122 17.46 -13.42 3.75
C GLN A 122 16.68 -14.05 2.59
N LYS A 123 16.71 -15.39 2.48
CA LYS A 123 15.91 -16.14 1.49
C LYS A 123 14.41 -15.92 1.73
N GLN A 124 13.97 -15.98 3.00
CA GLN A 124 12.58 -15.72 3.36
C GLN A 124 12.14 -14.30 3.05
N ILE A 125 12.96 -13.28 3.36
CA ILE A 125 12.71 -11.87 3.01
C ILE A 125 12.53 -11.73 1.49
N THR A 126 13.41 -12.35 0.70
CA THR A 126 13.35 -12.29 -0.76
C THR A 126 12.09 -12.94 -1.31
N ALA A 127 11.73 -14.12 -0.81
CA ALA A 127 10.50 -14.81 -1.21
C ALA A 127 9.23 -14.01 -0.84
N PHE A 128 9.22 -13.41 0.35
CA PHE A 128 8.11 -12.58 0.81
C PHE A 128 7.98 -11.29 -0.02
N ASN A 129 9.10 -10.61 -0.30
CA ASN A 129 9.11 -9.45 -1.19
C ASN A 129 8.60 -9.80 -2.60
N ARG A 130 8.98 -10.96 -3.16
CA ARG A 130 8.42 -11.42 -4.44
C ARG A 130 6.90 -11.60 -4.35
N CYS A 131 6.39 -12.22 -3.30
CA CYS A 131 4.95 -12.39 -3.09
C CYS A 131 4.22 -11.04 -3.00
N LEU A 132 4.74 -10.10 -2.21
CA LEU A 132 4.16 -8.74 -2.09
C LEU A 132 4.11 -8.03 -3.44
N ASN A 133 5.18 -8.10 -4.23
CA ASN A 133 5.20 -7.49 -5.56
C ASN A 133 4.17 -8.15 -6.48
N CYS A 134 4.04 -9.48 -6.48
CA CYS A 134 2.99 -10.16 -7.26
C CYS A 134 1.58 -9.70 -6.87
N ILE A 135 1.30 -9.51 -5.58
CA ILE A 135 0.00 -9.02 -5.09
C ILE A 135 -0.22 -7.58 -5.55
N LEU A 136 0.80 -6.72 -5.45
CA LEU A 136 0.72 -5.33 -5.91
C LEU A 136 0.49 -5.25 -7.42
N ASP A 137 1.16 -6.09 -8.20
CA ASP A 137 0.97 -6.15 -9.66
C ASP A 137 -0.44 -6.60 -10.03
N SER A 138 -0.97 -7.62 -9.35
CA SER A 138 -2.35 -8.09 -9.51
C SER A 138 -3.37 -7.01 -9.16
N LEU A 139 -3.16 -6.30 -8.04
CA LEU A 139 -4.04 -5.21 -7.61
C LEU A 139 -3.99 -4.03 -8.60
N ASN A 140 -2.81 -3.67 -9.08
CA ASN A 140 -2.66 -2.63 -10.10
C ASN A 140 -3.27 -3.04 -11.45
N ALA A 141 -3.20 -4.31 -11.83
CA ALA A 141 -3.89 -4.84 -13.01
C ALA A 141 -5.41 -4.73 -12.85
N SER A 142 -5.94 -5.15 -11.69
CA SER A 142 -7.36 -5.05 -11.37
C SER A 142 -7.89 -3.60 -11.40
N ILE A 143 -7.11 -2.64 -10.90
CA ILE A 143 -7.46 -1.21 -10.99
C ILE A 143 -7.52 -0.75 -12.45
N ARG A 144 -6.50 -1.07 -13.26
CA ARG A 144 -6.48 -0.69 -14.69
C ARG A 144 -7.63 -1.32 -15.47
N ASP A 145 -7.95 -2.58 -15.19
CA ASP A 145 -9.07 -3.28 -15.83
C ASP A 145 -10.41 -2.66 -15.41
N SER A 146 -10.57 -2.29 -14.13
CA SER A 146 -11.75 -1.58 -13.63
C SER A 146 -11.92 -0.20 -14.26
N GLU A 147 -10.85 0.54 -14.54
CA GLU A 147 -10.91 1.82 -15.25
C GLU A 147 -11.26 1.63 -16.74
N MET A 148 -10.88 0.51 -17.33
CA MET A 148 -11.20 0.16 -18.73
C MET A 148 -12.65 -0.34 -18.90
N ASP A 149 -13.20 -1.02 -17.89
CA ASP A 149 -14.61 -1.45 -17.86
C ASP A 149 -15.59 -0.32 -17.50
N GLY A 150 -15.11 0.80 -16.96
CA GLY A 150 -15.91 2.03 -16.81
C GLY A 150 -16.47 2.61 -18.13
N ARG A 151 -15.98 2.12 -19.29
CA ARG A 151 -16.51 2.46 -20.62
C ARG A 151 -17.42 1.39 -21.23
N LYS A 152 -17.57 0.24 -20.60
CA LYS A 152 -18.48 -0.82 -21.02
C LYS A 152 -19.54 -0.96 -19.95
N THR A 153 -20.54 -0.08 -20.00
CA THR A 153 -21.87 -0.43 -19.50
C THR A 153 -22.20 -1.79 -20.11
N SER A 154 -22.16 -2.85 -19.31
CA SER A 154 -22.59 -4.18 -19.74
C SER A 154 -23.96 -4.00 -20.38
N LYS A 155 -24.07 -4.24 -21.69
CA LYS A 155 -25.34 -4.13 -22.40
C LYS A 155 -26.26 -5.18 -21.78
N THR A 156 -27.22 -4.74 -20.99
CA THR A 156 -28.27 -5.57 -20.39
C THR A 156 -29.38 -5.93 -21.37
N SER A 157 -29.26 -5.51 -22.63
CA SER A 157 -30.19 -5.85 -23.72
C SER A 157 -29.41 -6.22 -24.98
N ASP A 158 -29.78 -7.35 -25.55
CA ASP A 158 -29.39 -7.74 -26.90
C ASP A 158 -30.54 -7.39 -27.85
N GLY A 159 -30.23 -6.58 -28.86
CA GLY A 159 -31.22 -6.10 -29.83
C GLY A 159 -31.72 -7.21 -30.74
N GLU A 160 -30.89 -8.23 -30.99
CA GLU A 160 -31.26 -9.38 -31.84
C GLU A 160 -32.23 -10.31 -31.12
N ASP A 161 -31.97 -10.64 -29.85
CA ASP A 161 -32.90 -11.37 -28.99
C ASP A 161 -34.22 -10.61 -28.82
N THR A 162 -34.16 -9.29 -28.68
CA THR A 162 -35.37 -8.46 -28.59
C THR A 162 -36.17 -8.53 -29.89
N ALA A 163 -35.52 -8.48 -31.06
CA ALA A 163 -36.17 -8.60 -32.36
C ALA A 163 -36.78 -9.99 -32.57
N LEU A 164 -36.11 -11.05 -32.12
CA LEU A 164 -36.63 -12.41 -32.15
C LEU A 164 -37.85 -12.57 -31.25
N LEU A 165 -37.82 -12.03 -30.03
CA LEU A 165 -38.96 -12.05 -29.12
C LEU A 165 -40.16 -11.31 -29.72
N VAL A 166 -39.93 -10.13 -30.31
CA VAL A 166 -40.96 -9.33 -30.99
C VAL A 166 -41.52 -10.10 -32.20
N ALA A 167 -40.67 -10.74 -33.01
CA ALA A 167 -41.12 -11.57 -34.13
C ALA A 167 -41.91 -12.80 -33.68
N ALA A 168 -41.53 -13.44 -32.57
CA ALA A 168 -42.27 -14.55 -31.99
C ALA A 168 -43.65 -14.11 -31.47
N ILE A 169 -43.74 -12.95 -30.80
CA ILE A 169 -45.01 -12.43 -30.25
C ILE A 169 -45.95 -11.93 -31.36
N LEU A 170 -45.44 -11.15 -32.31
CA LEU A 170 -46.29 -10.55 -33.35
C LEU A 170 -46.55 -11.49 -34.53
N LYS A 171 -45.59 -12.34 -34.92
CA LYS A 171 -45.67 -13.18 -36.12
C LYS A 171 -45.73 -14.67 -35.82
N GLY A 172 -45.54 -15.11 -34.56
CA GLY A 172 -45.51 -16.53 -34.21
C GLY A 172 -44.30 -17.28 -34.77
N GLN A 173 -43.24 -16.58 -35.17
CA GLN A 173 -42.04 -17.24 -35.72
C GLN A 173 -41.26 -17.95 -34.59
N ASN A 174 -40.80 -19.17 -34.85
CA ASN A 174 -40.00 -20.01 -33.95
C ASN A 174 -40.69 -20.55 -32.67
N VAL A 175 -42.00 -20.41 -32.50
CA VAL A 175 -42.75 -21.10 -31.44
C VAL A 175 -43.20 -22.48 -31.89
N LYS A 176 -42.69 -23.53 -31.24
CA LYS A 176 -43.13 -24.91 -31.48
C LYS A 176 -44.49 -25.13 -30.79
N PRO A 177 -45.52 -25.64 -31.49
CA PRO A 177 -46.81 -25.97 -30.87
C PRO A 177 -46.62 -27.04 -29.79
N ALA A 178 -47.12 -26.78 -28.58
CA ALA A 178 -46.92 -27.66 -27.42
C ALA A 178 -47.66 -29.02 -27.51
N TYR A 179 -48.43 -29.27 -28.58
CA TYR A 179 -49.12 -30.55 -28.79
C TYR A 179 -49.11 -30.95 -30.26
N SER A 180 -48.05 -31.64 -30.70
CA SER A 180 -48.12 -32.58 -31.82
C SER A 180 -48.04 -33.99 -31.25
N ALA A 181 -49.19 -34.54 -30.89
CA ALA A 181 -49.34 -35.95 -30.52
C ALA A 181 -49.38 -36.79 -31.80
N THR A 182 -48.31 -37.53 -32.10
CA THR A 182 -48.32 -38.95 -32.54
C THR A 182 -46.90 -39.44 -32.85
N PRO A 183 -46.48 -40.62 -32.34
CA PRO A 183 -45.19 -41.23 -32.65
C PRO A 183 -45.33 -42.17 -33.85
N ALA A 184 -44.52 -41.97 -34.89
CA ALA A 184 -44.33 -42.96 -35.95
C ALA A 184 -42.86 -43.36 -36.02
N SER A 185 -42.64 -44.62 -35.63
CA SER A 185 -41.40 -45.37 -35.76
C SER A 185 -41.00 -45.55 -37.22
N SER A 186 -39.77 -45.22 -37.58
CA SER A 186 -39.05 -45.92 -38.64
C SER A 186 -37.55 -45.95 -38.36
N ARG A 187 -37.05 -47.18 -38.24
CA ARG A 187 -35.64 -47.58 -38.10
C ARG A 187 -34.80 -47.24 -39.33
N GLY A 188 -33.49 -47.08 -39.10
CA GLY A 188 -32.40 -47.15 -40.09
C GLY A 188 -31.18 -46.39 -39.54
N SER A 189 -30.37 -46.96 -38.64
CA SER A 189 -29.22 -47.85 -38.86
C SER A 189 -28.10 -47.25 -39.73
N SER A 190 -27.01 -46.86 -39.07
CA SER A 190 -25.61 -47.04 -39.51
C SER A 190 -24.71 -46.64 -38.33
N GLY A 191 -23.91 -47.58 -37.84
CA GLY A 191 -22.99 -47.36 -36.74
C GLY A 191 -21.66 -46.79 -37.21
N ASP A 192 -20.93 -46.18 -36.27
CA ASP A 192 -19.48 -46.25 -36.25
C ASP A 192 -18.98 -46.23 -34.80
N SER A 193 -18.00 -47.08 -34.56
CA SER A 193 -17.41 -47.48 -33.28
C SER A 193 -16.17 -46.64 -32.99
N GLY A 194 -16.26 -45.75 -31.99
CA GLY A 194 -15.12 -44.99 -31.47
C GLY A 194 -14.74 -45.44 -30.06
N HIS A 195 -13.60 -46.11 -29.95
CA HIS A 195 -13.03 -46.63 -28.70
C HIS A 195 -12.62 -45.52 -27.71
N SER A 196 -12.86 -45.81 -26.43
CA SER A 196 -12.59 -45.02 -25.24
C SER A 196 -11.10 -44.67 -25.01
N LYS A 197 -10.83 -43.44 -24.57
CA LYS A 197 -9.82 -43.16 -23.54
C LYS A 197 -10.40 -42.20 -22.50
N ALA A 198 -10.99 -42.79 -21.46
CA ALA A 198 -11.39 -42.09 -20.25
C ALA A 198 -10.15 -41.86 -19.37
N SER A 199 -9.65 -40.62 -19.34
CA SER A 199 -8.63 -40.19 -18.39
C SER A 199 -9.25 -40.07 -17.00
N LYS A 200 -9.05 -41.07 -16.14
CA LYS A 200 -9.29 -40.94 -14.70
C LYS A 200 -8.17 -40.07 -14.10
N ALA A 201 -8.41 -38.76 -14.02
CA ALA A 201 -7.59 -37.87 -13.21
C ALA A 201 -7.98 -38.02 -11.74
N GLN A 202 -7.12 -38.66 -10.97
CA GLN A 202 -7.27 -38.87 -9.53
C GLN A 202 -6.85 -37.58 -8.80
N VAL A 203 -7.83 -36.73 -8.50
CA VAL A 203 -7.62 -35.52 -7.69
C VAL A 203 -7.32 -35.95 -6.24
N ARG A 204 -6.05 -35.91 -5.84
CA ARG A 204 -5.66 -36.00 -4.43
C ARG A 204 -5.81 -34.61 -3.81
N ILE A 205 -6.89 -34.41 -3.06
CA ILE A 205 -7.04 -33.26 -2.16
C ILE A 205 -6.14 -33.53 -0.96
N ALA A 206 -5.01 -32.83 -0.87
CA ALA A 206 -4.17 -32.83 0.31
C ALA A 206 -4.75 -31.85 1.34
N THR A 207 -5.54 -32.37 2.28
CA THR A 207 -6.00 -31.61 3.44
C THR A 207 -4.90 -31.63 4.50
N THR A 208 -3.97 -30.67 4.44
CA THR A 208 -3.01 -30.46 5.54
C THR A 208 -3.67 -29.57 6.59
N HIS A 209 -4.43 -30.18 7.50
CA HIS A 209 -4.86 -29.52 8.74
C HIS A 209 -3.63 -29.33 9.64
N HIS A 210 -3.18 -28.08 9.82
CA HIS A 210 -2.35 -27.72 10.96
C HIS A 210 -3.26 -27.39 12.16
N PRO A 211 -3.14 -28.09 13.30
CA PRO A 211 -3.86 -27.72 14.51
C PRO A 211 -3.20 -26.49 15.15
N VAL A 212 -3.98 -25.44 15.34
CA VAL A 212 -3.61 -24.24 16.09
C VAL A 212 -3.85 -24.54 17.58
N PRO A 213 -2.85 -24.48 18.47
CA PRO A 213 -3.10 -24.63 19.90
C PRO A 213 -3.71 -23.33 20.43
N TYR A 214 -4.94 -23.42 20.95
CA TYR A 214 -5.50 -22.42 21.84
C TYR A 214 -4.87 -22.61 23.22
N ASN A 215 -4.03 -21.65 23.65
CA ASN A 215 -3.67 -21.54 25.06
C ASN A 215 -4.79 -20.79 25.79
N ARG A 216 -5.23 -21.40 26.89
CA ARG A 216 -6.12 -20.83 27.90
C ARG A 216 -5.28 -20.16 28.98
#